data_AF-A0AAN7L3V6-F1
#
_entry.id   AF-A0AAN7L3V6-F1
#
_cell.length_a   1.000
_cell.length_b   1.000
_cell.length_c   1.000
_cell.angle_alpha   90.00
_cell.angle_beta   90.00
_cell.angle_gamma   90.00
#
_symmetry.space_group_name_H-M   'P 1'
#
loop_
_entity.id
_entity.type
_entity.pdbx_description
1 polymer ?
#
loop_
_entity_poly.entity_id
_entity_poly.type
_entity_poly.pdbx_seq_one_letter_code
_entity_poly.pdbx_strand_id
1 'polypeptide(L)'
;MLQQLEQECLDIYRRKVEKTRKHRAELHQVLVESKAEISNLISTLGERSSFAPVKGALKEQLSTLSPILEDLRLKKKERMKEFDEIQTQIAWLYAEVAGNNEQLVNSLDLEVEGHDLTWAKLNEFKSYLQELQSGKLIRLQKVNGHIHTIHQLSVVLSFDFFQTINEIHPSLTGQMIDHSKSISNDTLASLTNMINSLKQENEERLWKIQKFGRELVELWDLMDTPLNTGKPFHGND
;
A
#
# COMPACT_ATOMS: atom_id res chain seq x y z
N MET A 1 -70.55 34.66 -32.43
CA MET A 1 -70.39 33.19 -32.44
C MET A 1 -69.17 32.75 -33.26
N LEU A 2 -69.06 33.13 -34.54
CA LEU A 2 -67.90 32.77 -35.39
C LEU A 2 -66.54 33.29 -34.88
N GLN A 3 -66.49 34.57 -34.50
CA GLN A 3 -65.27 35.21 -33.96
C GLN A 3 -64.74 34.56 -32.67
N GLN A 4 -65.65 34.03 -31.84
CA GLN A 4 -65.27 33.37 -30.58
C GLN A 4 -64.62 32.00 -30.84
N LEU A 5 -65.14 31.27 -31.82
CA LEU A 5 -64.55 30.00 -32.29
C LEU A 5 -63.18 30.21 -32.95
N GLU A 6 -63.02 31.29 -33.71
CA GLU A 6 -61.72 31.67 -34.31
C GLU A 6 -60.68 31.99 -33.25
N GLN A 7 -61.07 32.74 -32.21
CA GLN A 7 -60.21 33.05 -31.07
C GLN A 7 -59.80 31.80 -30.28
N GLU A 8 -60.74 30.89 -30.01
CA GLU A 8 -60.45 29.62 -29.34
C GLU A 8 -59.49 28.74 -30.16
N CYS A 9 -59.68 28.66 -31.48
CA CYS A 9 -58.76 27.97 -32.38
C CYS A 9 -57.35 28.56 -32.30
N LEU A 10 -57.21 29.89 -32.39
CA LEU A 10 -55.92 30.56 -32.28
C LEU A 10 -55.23 30.31 -30.94
N ASP A 11 -55.99 30.31 -29.83
CA ASP A 11 -55.44 30.05 -28.50
C ASP A 11 -54.97 28.58 -28.35
N ILE A 12 -55.67 27.62 -28.95
CA ILE A 12 -55.22 26.21 -29.01
C ILE A 12 -53.93 26.09 -29.82
N TYR A 13 -53.85 26.72 -30.99
CA TYR A 13 -52.63 26.73 -31.81
C TYR A 13 -51.46 27.38 -31.05
N ARG A 14 -51.68 28.54 -30.43
CA ARG A 14 -50.66 29.24 -29.62
C ARG A 14 -50.15 28.36 -28.48
N ARG A 15 -51.05 27.67 -27.77
CA ARG A 15 -50.67 26.70 -26.73
C ARG A 15 -49.84 25.55 -27.29
N LYS A 16 -50.19 24.99 -28.45
CA LYS A 16 -49.46 23.87 -29.06
C LYS A 16 -48.07 24.29 -29.54
N VAL A 17 -47.96 25.48 -30.12
CA VAL A 17 -46.67 26.08 -30.51
C VAL A 17 -45.81 26.31 -29.28
N GLU A 18 -46.34 26.91 -28.22
CA GLU A 18 -45.55 27.19 -27.01
C GLU A 18 -45.09 25.90 -26.32
N LYS A 19 -45.93 24.86 -26.26
CA LYS A 19 -45.52 23.53 -25.78
C LYS A 19 -44.37 22.95 -26.59
N THR A 20 -44.45 23.05 -27.92
CA THR A 20 -43.39 22.56 -28.82
C THR A 20 -42.10 23.36 -28.66
N ARG A 21 -42.21 24.69 -28.50
CA ARG A 21 -41.07 25.58 -28.27
C ARG A 21 -40.34 25.23 -26.97
N LYS A 22 -41.09 25.04 -25.87
CA LYS A 22 -40.55 24.60 -24.57
C LYS A 22 -39.85 23.24 -24.68
N HIS A 23 -40.52 22.25 -25.25
CA HIS A 23 -39.95 20.91 -25.41
C HIS A 23 -38.65 20.93 -26.25
N ARG A 24 -38.61 21.72 -27.33
CA ARG A 24 -37.40 21.89 -28.14
C ARG A 24 -36.27 22.54 -27.34
N ALA A 25 -36.57 23.53 -26.50
CA ALA A 25 -35.59 24.18 -25.64
C ALA A 25 -35.02 23.20 -24.60
N GLU A 26 -35.88 22.40 -23.96
CA GLU A 26 -35.49 21.34 -23.01
C GLU A 26 -34.56 20.31 -23.68
N LEU A 27 -34.93 19.79 -24.86
CA LEU A 27 -34.09 18.85 -25.61
C LEU A 27 -32.72 19.45 -25.96
N HIS A 28 -32.68 20.74 -26.31
CA HIS A 28 -31.43 21.41 -26.61
C HIS A 28 -30.56 21.57 -25.36
N GLN A 29 -31.16 21.92 -24.23
CA GLN A 29 -30.47 22.03 -22.95
C GLN A 29 -29.84 20.69 -22.54
N VAL A 30 -30.61 19.60 -22.53
CA VAL A 30 -30.10 18.25 -22.21
C VAL A 30 -28.96 17.83 -23.14
N LEU A 31 -29.04 18.23 -24.42
CA LEU A 31 -27.99 17.96 -25.39
C LEU A 31 -26.70 18.75 -25.13
N VAL A 32 -26.81 20.00 -24.67
CA VAL A 32 -25.64 20.80 -24.26
C VAL A 32 -25.02 20.23 -22.99
N GLU A 33 -25.85 19.89 -22.00
CA GLU A 33 -25.41 19.31 -20.72
C GLU A 33 -24.71 17.97 -20.92
N SER A 34 -25.29 17.05 -21.69
CA SER A 34 -24.67 15.74 -22.00
C SER A 34 -23.34 15.86 -22.73
N LYS A 35 -23.20 16.82 -23.67
CA LYS A 35 -21.91 17.08 -24.33
C LYS A 35 -20.86 17.64 -23.37
N ALA A 36 -21.27 18.55 -22.49
CA ALA A 36 -20.38 19.09 -21.47
C ALA A 36 -19.92 18.00 -20.50
N GLU A 37 -20.83 17.12 -20.08
CA GLU A 37 -20.51 15.97 -19.23
C GLU A 37 -19.53 15.00 -19.91
N ILE A 38 -19.75 14.66 -21.18
CA ILE A 38 -18.80 13.82 -21.95
C ILE A 38 -17.42 14.47 -22.01
N SER A 39 -17.33 15.76 -22.32
CA SER A 39 -16.05 16.47 -22.37
C SER A 39 -15.33 16.44 -21.01
N ASN A 40 -16.09 16.59 -19.92
CA ASN A 40 -15.54 16.49 -18.57
C ASN A 40 -15.05 15.08 -18.28
N LEU A 41 -15.87 14.05 -18.55
CA LEU A 41 -15.50 12.65 -18.34
C LEU A 41 -14.25 12.26 -19.12
N ILE A 42 -14.16 12.64 -20.40
CA ILE A 42 -12.97 12.39 -21.22
C ILE A 42 -11.73 13.06 -20.62
N SER A 43 -11.85 14.32 -20.17
CA SER A 43 -10.76 15.03 -19.50
C SER A 43 -10.32 14.34 -18.21
N THR A 44 -11.27 13.97 -17.34
CA THR A 44 -10.97 13.32 -16.06
C THR A 44 -10.36 11.93 -16.22
N LEU A 45 -10.77 11.18 -17.25
CA LEU A 45 -10.25 9.83 -17.53
C LEU A 45 -8.96 9.86 -18.36
N GLY A 46 -8.58 11.02 -18.93
CA GLY A 46 -7.47 11.14 -19.86
C GLY A 46 -7.67 10.37 -21.16
N GLU A 47 -8.93 10.13 -21.57
CA GLU A 47 -9.19 9.41 -22.81
C GLU A 47 -8.89 10.29 -24.04
N ARG A 48 -8.35 9.69 -25.10
CA ARG A 48 -8.13 10.39 -26.38
C ARG A 48 -9.36 10.37 -27.29
N SER A 49 -10.52 9.94 -26.79
CA SER A 49 -11.71 9.78 -27.63
C SER A 49 -12.23 11.16 -28.06
N SER A 50 -12.21 11.43 -29.37
CA SER A 50 -12.88 12.59 -29.94
C SER A 50 -14.32 12.21 -30.22
N PHE A 51 -15.26 12.75 -29.45
CA PHE A 51 -16.67 12.66 -29.78
C PHE A 51 -16.94 13.47 -31.08
N ALA A 52 -17.27 12.78 -32.17
CA ALA A 52 -17.60 13.45 -33.42
C ALA A 52 -18.96 14.19 -33.31
N PRO A 53 -19.10 15.36 -33.93
CA PRO A 53 -20.37 16.09 -33.90
C PRO A 53 -21.45 15.29 -34.62
N VAL A 54 -22.34 14.66 -33.84
CA VAL A 54 -23.51 13.97 -34.39
C VAL A 54 -24.41 15.00 -35.06
N LYS A 55 -24.76 14.77 -36.33
CA LYS A 55 -25.68 15.59 -37.12
C LYS A 55 -27.03 14.86 -37.20
N GLY A 56 -28.14 15.59 -37.06
CA GLY A 56 -29.48 14.99 -37.11
C GLY A 56 -30.49 15.71 -36.23
N ALA A 57 -31.67 15.11 -36.07
CA ALA A 57 -32.68 15.65 -35.16
C ALA A 57 -32.19 15.58 -33.69
N LEU A 58 -32.61 16.53 -32.85
CA LEU A 58 -32.20 16.60 -31.43
C LEU A 58 -32.40 15.26 -30.69
N LYS A 59 -33.50 14.57 -30.98
CA LYS A 59 -33.81 13.27 -30.38
C LYS A 59 -32.85 12.16 -30.82
N GLU A 60 -32.46 12.15 -32.10
CA GLU A 60 -31.49 11.19 -32.62
C GLU A 60 -30.10 11.44 -32.04
N GLN A 61 -29.69 12.72 -31.97
CA GLN A 61 -28.44 13.12 -31.34
C GLN A 61 -28.38 12.64 -29.88
N LEU A 62 -29.45 12.83 -29.11
CA LEU A 62 -29.53 12.33 -27.73
C LEU A 62 -29.50 10.80 -27.64
N SER A 63 -30.20 10.09 -28.54
CA SER A 63 -30.17 8.62 -28.58
C SER A 63 -28.77 8.07 -28.87
N THR A 64 -27.97 8.76 -29.69
CA THR A 64 -26.57 8.36 -29.95
C THR A 64 -25.61 8.71 -28.80
N LEU A 65 -25.89 9.79 -28.08
CA LEU A 65 -25.08 10.26 -26.95
C LEU A 65 -25.28 9.41 -25.70
N SER A 66 -26.52 8.96 -25.45
CA SER A 66 -26.88 8.17 -24.26
C SER A 66 -25.96 6.97 -24.01
N PRO A 67 -25.71 6.04 -24.96
CA PRO A 67 -24.84 4.90 -24.70
C PRO A 67 -23.38 5.29 -24.43
N ILE A 68 -22.88 6.37 -25.06
CA ILE A 68 -21.50 6.87 -24.86
C ILE A 68 -21.35 7.44 -23.45
N LEU A 69 -22.35 8.18 -22.99
CA LEU A 69 -22.36 8.74 -21.64
C LEU A 69 -22.36 7.64 -20.58
N GLU A 70 -23.20 6.62 -20.76
CA GLU A 70 -23.28 5.48 -19.84
C GLU A 70 -21.97 4.66 -19.82
N ASP A 71 -21.33 4.44 -20.98
CA ASP A 71 -20.00 3.80 -21.04
C ASP A 71 -18.94 4.59 -20.26
N LEU A 72 -18.85 5.91 -20.48
CA LEU A 72 -17.88 6.76 -19.78
C LEU A 72 -18.15 6.83 -18.27
N ARG A 73 -19.42 6.86 -17.85
CA ARG A 73 -19.81 6.81 -16.43
C ARG A 73 -19.41 5.49 -15.80
N LEU A 74 -19.62 4.37 -16.49
CA LEU A 74 -19.23 3.05 -16.02
C LEU A 74 -17.71 2.96 -15.86
N LYS A 75 -16.94 3.36 -16.89
CA LYS A 75 -15.48 3.39 -16.83
C LYS A 75 -14.95 4.27 -15.70
N LYS A 76 -15.57 5.43 -15.46
CA LYS A 76 -15.22 6.29 -14.32
C LYS A 76 -15.40 5.56 -12.99
N LYS A 77 -16.54 4.87 -12.81
CA LYS A 77 -16.83 4.11 -11.60
C LYS A 77 -15.84 2.96 -11.40
N GLU A 78 -15.52 2.22 -12.46
CA GLU A 78 -14.53 1.14 -12.42
C GLU A 78 -13.14 1.68 -12.06
N ARG A 79 -12.72 2.78 -12.69
CA ARG A 79 -11.41 3.40 -12.41
C ARG A 79 -11.32 3.89 -10.98
N MET A 80 -12.36 4.53 -10.48
CA MET A 80 -12.43 4.98 -9.09
C MET A 80 -12.30 3.81 -8.12
N LYS A 81 -12.91 2.66 -8.42
CA LYS A 81 -12.74 1.44 -7.63
C LYS A 81 -11.29 0.93 -7.65
N GLU A 82 -10.63 0.93 -8.82
CA GLU A 82 -9.20 0.55 -8.89
C GLU A 82 -8.31 1.47 -8.04
N PHE A 83 -8.55 2.79 -8.08
CA PHE A 83 -7.80 3.74 -7.25
C PHE A 83 -8.00 3.46 -5.76
N ASP A 84 -9.24 3.29 -5.33
CA ASP A 84 -9.59 2.98 -3.94
C ASP A 84 -8.92 1.67 -3.47
N GLU A 85 -8.95 0.64 -4.31
CA GLU A 85 -8.28 -0.64 -4.01
C GLU A 85 -6.76 -0.49 -3.88
N ILE A 86 -6.12 0.32 -4.72
CA ILE A 86 -4.67 0.56 -4.62
C ILE A 86 -4.33 1.41 -3.39
N GLN A 87 -5.11 2.45 -3.10
CA GLN A 87 -4.89 3.31 -1.94
C GLN A 87 -5.07 2.55 -0.63
N THR A 88 -6.09 1.70 -0.53
CA THR A 88 -6.30 0.83 0.63
C THR A 88 -5.14 -0.16 0.81
N GLN A 89 -4.63 -0.75 -0.27
CA GLN A 89 -3.43 -1.60 -0.21
C GLN A 89 -2.19 -0.84 0.25
N ILE A 90 -1.96 0.38 -0.25
CA ILE A 90 -0.85 1.24 0.20
C ILE A 90 -0.98 1.56 1.68
N ALA A 91 -2.17 2.00 2.12
CA ALA A 91 -2.45 2.33 3.52
C ALA A 91 -2.20 1.12 4.43
N TRP A 92 -2.64 -0.07 3.99
CA TRP A 92 -2.41 -1.31 4.71
C TRP A 92 -0.93 -1.66 4.83
N LEU A 93 -0.13 -1.52 3.76
CA LEU A 93 1.32 -1.72 3.82
C LEU A 93 2.00 -0.75 4.79
N TYR A 94 1.59 0.51 4.81
CA TYR A 94 2.09 1.48 5.78
C TYR A 94 1.76 1.10 7.22
N ALA A 95 0.52 0.71 7.46
CA ALA A 95 0.06 0.25 8.77
C ALA A 95 0.87 -0.96 9.26
N GLU A 96 1.10 -1.95 8.40
CA GLU A 96 1.88 -3.15 8.70
C GLU A 96 3.35 -2.83 9.01
N VAL A 97 3.96 -1.90 8.27
CA VAL A 97 5.34 -1.45 8.51
C VAL A 97 5.45 -0.59 9.77
N ALA A 98 4.44 0.20 10.09
CA ALA A 98 4.38 0.96 11.34
C ALA A 98 4.14 0.04 12.56
N GLY A 99 3.44 -1.09 12.37
CA GLY A 99 2.99 -1.95 13.46
C GLY A 99 1.58 -1.63 13.95
N ASN A 100 0.81 -0.82 13.22
CA ASN A 100 -0.51 -0.32 13.61
C ASN A 100 -1.60 -0.98 12.75
N ASN A 101 -1.83 -2.28 12.92
CA ASN A 101 -2.69 -3.06 12.01
C ASN A 101 -4.19 -2.66 12.00
N GLU A 102 -4.70 -1.92 12.99
CA GLU A 102 -6.16 -1.77 13.16
C GLU A 102 -6.69 -0.32 13.13
N GLN A 103 -5.87 0.71 13.36
CA GLN A 103 -6.39 2.08 13.61
C GLN A 103 -6.23 3.08 12.46
N LEU A 104 -5.31 2.85 11.53
CA LEU A 104 -5.02 3.81 10.44
C LEU A 104 -5.82 3.57 9.16
N VAL A 105 -6.30 2.34 8.92
CA VAL A 105 -7.03 1.98 7.69
C VAL A 105 -8.34 2.77 7.56
N ASN A 106 -8.94 3.16 8.68
CA ASN A 106 -10.16 3.99 8.70
C ASN A 106 -9.89 5.50 8.69
N SER A 107 -8.64 5.94 8.90
CA SER A 107 -8.31 7.35 9.13
C SER A 107 -7.47 7.96 8.01
N LEU A 108 -6.93 7.15 7.11
CA LEU A 108 -6.21 7.65 5.94
C LEU A 108 -7.23 8.03 4.86
N ASP A 109 -7.93 9.12 5.13
CA ASP A 109 -8.61 9.93 4.12
C ASP A 109 -7.50 10.55 3.26
N LEU A 110 -6.83 9.72 2.46
CA LEU A 110 -6.07 10.18 1.31
C LEU A 110 -7.13 10.67 0.34
N GLU A 111 -7.65 11.87 0.61
CA GLU A 111 -8.37 12.67 -0.37
C GLU A 111 -7.51 12.63 -1.62
N VAL A 112 -7.95 11.81 -2.58
CA VAL A 112 -7.57 12.00 -3.97
C VAL A 112 -7.89 13.45 -4.21
N GLU A 113 -6.89 14.26 -4.55
CA GLU A 113 -7.13 15.55 -5.21
C GLU A 113 -8.04 15.24 -6.41
N GLY A 114 -9.35 15.42 -6.21
CA GLY A 114 -10.40 14.45 -6.56
C GLY A 114 -10.83 14.33 -8.01
N HIS A 115 -9.96 14.60 -8.98
CA HIS A 115 -10.40 14.74 -10.38
C HIS A 115 -9.50 14.08 -11.42
N ASP A 116 -8.29 13.66 -11.06
CA ASP A 116 -7.37 13.01 -12.01
C ASP A 116 -7.50 11.48 -11.95
N LEU A 117 -8.37 10.94 -12.81
CA LEU A 117 -8.54 9.50 -13.03
C LEU A 117 -7.78 9.03 -14.28
N THR A 118 -6.73 9.76 -14.68
CA THR A 118 -5.95 9.41 -15.87
C THR A 118 -5.18 8.12 -15.66
N TRP A 119 -4.90 7.43 -16.76
CA TRP A 119 -4.03 6.25 -16.77
C TRP A 119 -2.62 6.53 -16.27
N ALA A 120 -2.11 7.74 -16.49
CA ALA A 120 -0.78 8.14 -16.02
C ALA A 120 -0.73 8.11 -14.49
N LYS A 121 -1.72 8.72 -13.83
CA LYS A 121 -1.79 8.74 -12.37
C LYS A 121 -2.02 7.36 -11.78
N LEU A 122 -2.90 6.56 -12.39
CA LEU A 122 -3.13 5.19 -11.98
C LEU A 122 -1.84 4.34 -12.05
N ASN A 123 -1.06 4.50 -13.12
CA ASN A 123 0.19 3.77 -13.29
C ASN A 123 1.28 4.22 -12.30
N GLU A 124 1.29 5.50 -11.92
CA GLU A 124 2.15 6.04 -10.86
C GLU A 124 1.83 5.35 -9.52
N PHE A 125 0.56 5.29 -9.11
CA PHE A 125 0.15 4.59 -7.90
C PHE A 125 0.44 3.08 -7.95
N LYS A 126 0.24 2.42 -9.11
CA LYS A 126 0.60 1.00 -9.28
C LYS A 126 2.11 0.78 -9.13
N SER A 127 2.92 1.66 -9.71
CA SER A 127 4.39 1.61 -9.60
C SER A 127 4.84 1.85 -8.17
N TYR A 128 4.21 2.81 -7.49
CA TYR A 128 4.47 3.10 -6.08
C TYR A 128 4.12 1.93 -5.16
N LEU A 129 2.95 1.30 -5.37
CA LEU A 129 2.55 0.10 -4.66
C LEU A 129 3.56 -1.04 -4.86
N GLN A 130 4.03 -1.24 -6.11
CA GLN A 130 5.03 -2.26 -6.42
C GLN A 130 6.37 -2.00 -5.69
N GLU A 131 6.81 -0.74 -5.63
CA GLU A 131 8.00 -0.35 -4.88
C GLU A 131 7.84 -0.66 -3.38
N LEU A 132 6.70 -0.31 -2.77
CA LEU A 132 6.41 -0.62 -1.38
C LEU A 132 6.38 -2.14 -1.11
N GLN A 133 5.77 -2.93 -1.99
CA GLN A 133 5.78 -4.39 -1.90
C GLN A 133 7.20 -4.97 -2.00
N SER A 134 8.04 -4.42 -2.88
CA SER A 134 9.45 -4.82 -2.98
C SER A 134 10.23 -4.47 -1.71
N GLY A 135 9.99 -3.29 -1.13
CA GLY A 135 10.56 -2.85 0.14
C GLY A 135 10.14 -3.78 1.29
N LYS A 136 8.86 -4.20 1.32
CA LYS A 136 8.36 -5.20 2.27
C LYS A 136 9.13 -6.52 2.17
N LEU A 137 9.40 -7.02 0.96
CA LEU A 137 10.17 -8.25 0.76
C LEU A 137 11.60 -8.13 1.31
N ILE A 138 12.31 -7.04 0.97
CA ILE A 138 13.66 -6.77 1.46
C ILE A 138 13.67 -6.70 2.99
N ARG A 139 12.66 -6.05 3.56
CA ARG A 139 12.51 -5.90 5.00
C ARG A 139 12.28 -7.24 5.70
N LEU A 140 11.46 -8.11 5.12
CA LEU A 140 11.24 -9.47 5.62
C LEU A 140 12.54 -10.30 5.57
N GLN A 141 13.33 -10.18 4.50
CA GLN A 141 14.65 -10.82 4.41
C GLN A 141 15.57 -10.33 5.53
N LYS A 142 15.57 -9.03 5.82
CA LYS A 142 16.35 -8.45 6.93
C LYS A 142 15.92 -9.00 8.29
N VAL A 143 14.61 -9.08 8.56
CA VAL A 143 14.07 -9.71 9.78
C VAL A 143 14.58 -11.16 9.90
N ASN A 144 14.48 -11.95 8.84
CA ASN A 144 14.97 -13.33 8.84
C ASN A 144 16.48 -13.41 9.08
N GLY A 145 17.27 -12.51 8.50
CA GLY A 145 18.71 -12.41 8.74
C GLY A 145 19.05 -12.08 10.20
N HIS A 146 18.28 -11.20 10.84
CA HIS A 146 18.43 -10.91 12.26
C HIS A 146 18.10 -12.13 13.13
N ILE A 147 16.98 -12.81 12.85
CA ILE A 147 16.61 -14.05 13.55
C ILE A 147 17.72 -15.09 13.44
N HIS A 148 18.29 -15.29 12.24
CA HIS A 148 19.39 -16.22 12.03
C HIS A 148 20.64 -15.84 12.83
N THR A 149 20.98 -14.55 12.89
CA THR A 149 22.11 -14.05 13.67
C THR A 149 21.92 -14.30 15.17
N ILE A 150 20.71 -14.06 15.69
CA ILE A 150 20.37 -14.32 17.10
C ILE A 150 20.48 -15.83 17.39
N HIS A 151 20.02 -16.69 16.48
CA HIS A 151 20.18 -18.14 16.62
C HIS A 151 21.66 -18.57 16.63
N GLN A 152 22.52 -17.98 15.80
CA GLN A 152 23.96 -18.27 15.85
C GLN A 152 24.57 -17.84 17.19
N LEU A 153 24.20 -16.65 17.69
CA LEU A 153 24.67 -16.15 18.98
C LEU A 153 24.12 -16.99 20.14
N SER A 154 22.92 -17.55 20.05
CA SER A 154 22.35 -18.42 21.08
C SER A 154 23.13 -19.71 21.24
N VAL A 155 23.62 -20.28 20.14
CA VAL A 155 24.50 -21.46 20.18
C VAL A 155 25.82 -21.13 20.87
N VAL A 156 26.44 -19.99 20.54
CA VAL A 156 27.73 -19.58 21.11
C VAL A 156 27.63 -19.20 22.58
N LEU A 157 26.61 -18.42 22.95
CA LEU A 157 26.42 -17.92 24.31
C LEU A 157 25.63 -18.87 25.21
N SER A 158 25.05 -19.93 24.63
CA SER A 158 24.25 -20.96 25.31
C SER A 158 23.03 -20.39 26.05
N PHE A 159 22.20 -19.58 25.37
CA PHE A 159 20.92 -19.08 25.89
C PHE A 159 19.71 -19.64 25.11
N ASP A 160 18.51 -19.50 25.67
CA ASP A 160 17.27 -19.95 25.02
C ASP A 160 16.82 -18.98 23.92
N PHE A 161 17.03 -19.41 22.68
CA PHE A 161 16.63 -18.68 21.47
C PHE A 161 15.12 -18.41 21.42
N PHE A 162 14.27 -19.39 21.72
CA PHE A 162 12.83 -19.27 21.53
C PHE A 162 12.22 -18.31 22.53
N GLN A 163 12.70 -18.36 23.79
CA GLN A 163 12.30 -17.39 24.80
C GLN A 163 12.66 -15.96 24.35
N THR A 164 13.91 -15.75 23.93
CA THR A 164 14.42 -14.43 23.55
C THR A 164 13.69 -13.83 22.35
N ILE A 165 13.36 -14.64 21.33
CA ILE A 165 12.63 -14.16 20.16
C ILE A 165 11.15 -13.89 20.48
N ASN A 166 10.52 -14.71 21.34
CA ASN A 166 9.14 -14.49 21.77
C ASN A 166 8.98 -13.20 22.59
N GLU A 167 9.98 -12.83 23.40
CA GLU A 167 10.01 -11.55 24.13
C GLU A 167 10.01 -10.34 23.19
N ILE A 168 10.63 -10.47 22.01
CA ILE A 168 10.62 -9.42 20.99
C ILE A 168 9.26 -9.35 20.31
N HIS A 169 8.82 -10.47 19.70
CA HIS A 169 7.49 -10.56 19.11
C HIS A 169 7.09 -12.02 18.86
N PRO A 170 5.89 -12.46 19.32
CA PRO A 170 5.47 -13.87 19.24
C PRO A 170 5.30 -14.39 17.80
N SER A 171 5.03 -13.53 16.82
CA SER A 171 4.92 -13.97 15.41
C SER A 171 6.26 -14.35 14.76
N LEU A 172 7.41 -14.09 15.40
CA LEU A 172 8.73 -14.37 14.83
C LEU A 172 9.16 -15.84 14.96
N THR A 173 8.64 -16.57 15.96
CA THR A 173 8.97 -17.97 16.23
C THR A 173 8.25 -18.96 15.31
N GLY A 174 7.34 -18.49 14.45
CA GLY A 174 6.63 -19.33 13.48
C GLY A 174 5.61 -20.31 14.08
N GLN A 175 5.35 -20.22 15.39
CA GLN A 175 4.35 -21.05 16.09
C GLN A 175 2.90 -20.62 15.77
N MET A 176 2.71 -19.40 15.29
CA MET A 176 1.41 -18.88 14.87
C MET A 176 1.20 -19.20 13.39
N ILE A 177 0.31 -20.14 13.09
CA ILE A 177 0.02 -20.64 11.72
C ILE A 177 -0.62 -19.55 10.82
N ASP A 178 -1.19 -18.50 11.43
CA ASP A 178 -2.13 -17.58 10.75
C ASP A 178 -1.62 -16.13 10.63
N HIS A 179 -0.42 -15.83 11.14
CA HIS A 179 0.10 -14.47 11.16
C HIS A 179 1.45 -14.38 10.44
N SER A 180 1.55 -13.43 9.51
CA SER A 180 2.83 -13.05 8.92
C SER A 180 3.80 -12.60 10.02
N LYS A 181 5.09 -12.90 9.81
CA LYS A 181 6.15 -12.39 10.68
C LYS A 181 6.04 -10.87 10.77
N SER A 182 6.10 -10.34 11.98
CA SER A 182 6.05 -8.89 12.17
C SER A 182 7.23 -8.23 11.46
N ILE A 183 6.92 -7.25 10.62
CA ILE A 183 7.89 -6.42 9.93
C ILE A 183 7.89 -4.99 10.48
N SER A 184 7.30 -4.73 11.65
CA SER A 184 7.18 -3.36 12.16
C SER A 184 8.53 -2.69 12.43
N ASN A 185 8.56 -1.36 12.47
CA ASN A 185 9.77 -0.58 12.82
C ASN A 185 10.29 -0.97 14.20
N ASP A 186 9.38 -1.12 15.15
CA ASP A 186 9.72 -1.49 16.52
C ASP A 186 10.30 -2.90 16.59
N THR A 187 9.74 -3.85 15.83
CA THR A 187 10.24 -5.24 15.79
C THR A 187 11.68 -5.27 15.26
N LEU A 188 11.97 -4.53 14.17
CA LEU A 188 13.33 -4.46 13.64
C LEU A 188 14.30 -3.74 14.58
N ALA A 189 13.86 -2.67 15.25
CA ALA A 189 14.67 -1.96 16.22
C ALA A 189 15.02 -2.87 17.40
N SER A 190 14.03 -3.58 17.96
CA SER A 190 14.22 -4.54 19.06
C SER A 190 15.13 -5.69 18.66
N LEU A 191 14.98 -6.26 17.46
CA LEU A 191 15.91 -7.28 16.93
C LEU A 191 17.35 -6.75 16.82
N THR A 192 17.51 -5.52 16.34
CA THR A 192 18.83 -4.89 16.20
C THR A 192 19.48 -4.64 17.56
N ASN A 193 18.70 -4.11 18.51
CA ASN A 193 19.16 -3.87 19.88
C ASN A 193 19.59 -5.18 20.55
N MET A 194 18.79 -6.23 20.41
CA MET A 194 19.11 -7.56 20.93
C MET A 194 20.43 -8.09 20.35
N ILE A 195 20.61 -8.03 19.03
CA ILE A 195 21.86 -8.47 18.38
C ILE A 195 23.06 -7.68 18.91
N ASN A 196 22.93 -6.38 19.10
CA ASN A 196 24.01 -5.56 19.62
C ASN A 196 24.37 -5.92 21.06
N SER A 197 23.38 -6.11 21.93
CA SER A 197 23.58 -6.55 23.31
C SER A 197 24.26 -7.92 23.38
N LEU A 198 23.82 -8.87 22.57
CA LEU A 198 24.42 -10.22 22.53
C LEU A 198 25.86 -10.19 22.00
N LYS A 199 26.15 -9.36 20.98
CA LYS A 199 27.52 -9.19 20.49
C LYS A 199 28.42 -8.59 21.56
N GLN A 200 27.95 -7.58 22.27
CA GLN A 200 28.69 -6.98 23.37
C GLN A 200 28.98 -8.00 24.48
N GLU A 201 27.98 -8.79 24.90
CA GLU A 201 28.20 -9.84 25.91
C GLU A 201 29.24 -10.87 25.44
N ASN A 202 29.18 -11.26 24.16
CA ASN A 202 30.14 -12.18 23.57
C ASN A 202 31.57 -11.63 23.59
N GLU A 203 31.75 -10.35 23.25
CA GLU A 203 33.05 -9.67 23.33
C GLU A 203 33.57 -9.60 24.77
N GLU A 204 32.72 -9.30 25.74
CA GLU A 204 33.09 -9.27 27.16
C GLU A 204 33.51 -10.65 27.67
N ARG A 205 32.79 -11.73 27.29
CA ARG A 205 33.15 -13.12 27.63
C ARG A 205 34.50 -13.50 27.02
N LEU A 206 34.70 -13.18 25.74
CA LEU A 206 35.95 -13.47 25.04
C LEU A 206 37.13 -12.75 25.71
N TRP A 207 36.96 -11.47 26.05
CA TRP A 207 37.99 -10.70 26.75
C TRP A 207 38.35 -11.32 28.12
N LYS A 208 37.35 -11.77 28.90
CA LYS A 208 37.57 -12.46 30.19
C LYS A 208 38.34 -13.76 29.99
N ILE A 209 37.97 -14.57 29.00
CA ILE A 209 38.66 -15.83 28.68
C ILE A 209 40.12 -15.57 28.32
N GLN A 210 40.40 -14.57 27.47
CA GLN A 210 41.76 -14.21 27.11
C GLN A 210 42.57 -13.70 28.31
N LYS A 211 41.95 -12.94 29.21
CA LYS A 211 42.60 -12.47 30.45
C LYS A 211 42.99 -13.65 31.34
N PHE A 212 42.05 -14.55 31.63
CA PHE A 212 42.33 -15.75 32.43
C PHE A 212 43.33 -16.69 31.75
N GLY A 213 43.28 -16.82 30.43
CA GLY A 213 44.26 -17.58 29.66
C GLY A 213 45.68 -17.03 29.82
N ARG A 214 45.86 -15.70 29.82
CA ARG A 214 47.17 -15.08 30.10
C ARG A 214 47.63 -15.35 31.53
N GLU A 215 46.76 -15.15 32.52
CA GLU A 215 47.08 -15.42 33.93
C GLU A 215 47.46 -16.91 34.13
N LEU A 216 46.78 -17.84 33.45
CA LEU A 216 47.09 -19.27 33.52
C LEU A 216 48.47 -19.59 32.91
N VAL A 217 48.81 -18.97 31.78
CA VAL A 217 50.14 -19.13 31.14
C VAL A 217 51.23 -18.56 32.05
N GLU A 218 51.04 -17.37 32.62
CA GLU A 218 51.99 -16.77 33.56
C GLU A 218 52.20 -17.67 34.80
N LEU A 219 51.12 -18.22 35.36
CA LEU A 219 51.19 -19.16 36.48
C LEU A 219 51.89 -20.47 36.08
N TRP A 220 51.64 -20.98 34.87
CA TRP A 220 52.31 -22.16 34.35
C TRP A 220 53.82 -21.95 34.21
N ASP A 221 54.22 -20.82 33.64
CA ASP A 221 55.64 -20.44 33.48
C ASP A 221 56.33 -20.26 34.85
N LEU A 222 55.62 -19.72 35.85
CA LEU A 222 56.11 -19.57 37.23
C LEU A 222 56.31 -20.90 37.95
N MET A 223 55.57 -21.95 37.58
CA MET A 223 55.66 -23.25 38.25
C MET A 223 56.86 -24.10 37.80
N ASP A 224 57.64 -23.68 36.78
CA ASP A 224 58.83 -24.37 36.26
C ASP A 224 58.65 -25.90 36.18
N THR A 225 57.45 -26.36 35.79
CA THR A 225 57.12 -27.78 35.79
C THR A 225 57.84 -28.46 34.63
N PRO A 226 58.67 -29.49 34.87
CA PRO A 226 59.40 -30.16 33.80
C PRO A 226 58.41 -30.72 32.78
N LEU A 227 58.69 -30.49 31.49
CA LEU A 227 57.91 -30.77 30.27
C LEU A 227 57.22 -32.16 30.15
N ASN A 228 57.41 -33.07 31.09
CA ASN A 228 56.96 -34.45 31.00
C ASN A 228 55.47 -34.68 31.31
N THR A 229 54.71 -33.63 31.66
CA THR A 229 53.25 -33.72 31.87
C THR A 229 52.44 -32.72 31.05
N GLY A 230 53.08 -31.81 30.30
CA GLY A 230 52.41 -30.74 29.57
C GLY A 230 52.18 -31.06 28.11
N LYS A 231 50.98 -31.54 27.74
CA LYS A 231 50.45 -31.16 26.42
C LYS A 231 49.98 -29.71 26.52
N PRO A 232 50.33 -28.83 25.56
CA PRO A 232 49.81 -27.47 25.57
C PRO A 232 48.28 -27.53 25.53
N PHE A 233 47.62 -26.74 26.38
CA PHE A 233 46.17 -26.53 26.34
C PHE A 233 45.82 -25.86 25.00
N HIS A 234 45.68 -26.65 23.94
CA HIS A 234 44.92 -26.25 22.77
C HIS A 234 43.46 -26.49 23.10
N GLY A 235 42.70 -25.39 23.22
CA GLY A 235 41.25 -25.47 23.19
C GLY A 235 40.84 -25.97 21.81
N ASN A 236 40.49 -27.26 21.74
CA ASN A 236 39.77 -27.83 20.61
C ASN A 236 38.33 -28.08 21.03
N ASP A 237 37.47 -27.65 20.12
CA ASP A 237 36.02 -27.83 19.96
C ASP A 237 35.10 -26.99 20.87
#